data_AF-A0A5B7TKH2-F1
#
_entry.id   AF-A0A5B7TKH2-F1
#
_cell.length_a   1.000
_cell.length_b   1.000
_cell.length_c   1.000
_cell.angle_alpha   90.00
_cell.angle_beta   90.00
_cell.angle_gamma   90.00
#
_symmetry.space_group_name_H-M   'P 1'
#
loop_
_entity.id
_entity.type
_entity.pdbx_description
1 polymer ?
#
loop_
_entity_poly.entity_id
_entity_poly.type
_entity_poly.pdbx_seq_one_letter_code
_entity_poly.pdbx_strand_id
1 'polypeptide(L)'
;MANLNILKNYKNNTNNKIIEEIKSAINELENIRQYFDSVNEPELIDYAIYREKAAITRLSYLLRVAKESREFERINEIKNKNMS
;
A
#
# COMPACT_ATOMS: atom_id res chain seq x y z
N MET A 1 1.74 -27.31 18.21
CA MET A 1 1.50 -25.92 18.65
C MET A 1 2.51 -24.89 18.09
N ALA A 2 3.72 -25.25 17.64
CA ALA A 2 4.75 -24.27 17.21
C ALA A 2 4.50 -23.55 15.86
N ASN A 3 3.66 -24.07 14.97
CA ASN A 3 3.55 -23.57 13.60
C ASN A 3 2.62 -22.33 13.45
N LEU A 4 1.63 -22.18 14.33
CA LEU A 4 0.62 -21.13 14.23
C LEU A 4 1.19 -19.74 14.59
N ASN A 5 2.10 -19.66 15.55
CA ASN A 5 2.74 -18.41 15.97
C ASN A 5 3.69 -17.86 14.91
N ILE A 6 4.39 -18.72 14.18
CA ILE A 6 5.34 -18.33 13.13
C ILE A 6 4.57 -17.69 11.95
N LEU A 7 3.49 -18.33 11.51
CA LEU A 7 2.62 -17.80 10.44
C LEU A 7 1.97 -16.48 10.85
N LYS A 8 1.52 -16.36 12.10
CA LYS A 8 0.92 -15.12 12.63
C LYS A 8 1.94 -13.96 12.66
N ASN A 9 3.17 -14.21 13.08
CA ASN A 9 4.23 -13.19 13.10
C ASN A 9 4.68 -12.77 11.70
N TYR A 10 4.85 -13.71 10.77
CA TYR A 10 5.19 -13.41 9.38
C TYR A 10 4.12 -12.54 8.72
N LYS A 11 2.84 -12.84 8.97
CA LYS A 11 1.71 -12.09 8.42
C LYS A 11 1.58 -10.69 9.03
N ASN A 12 1.77 -10.54 10.35
CA ASN A 12 1.81 -9.23 11.01
C ASN A 12 2.93 -8.33 10.46
N ASN A 13 4.11 -8.91 10.22
CA ASN A 13 5.23 -8.19 9.59
C ASN A 13 4.88 -7.75 8.16
N THR A 14 4.18 -8.60 7.41
CA THR A 14 3.73 -8.29 6.03
C THR A 14 2.72 -7.14 6.00
N ASN A 15 1.73 -7.13 6.89
CA ASN A 15 0.76 -6.02 7.01
C ASN A 15 1.46 -4.71 7.38
N ASN A 16 2.41 -4.75 8.32
CA ASN A 16 3.21 -3.57 8.67
C ASN A 16 4.00 -3.06 7.47
N LYS A 17 4.61 -3.95 6.68
CA LYS A 17 5.34 -3.57 5.47
C LYS A 17 4.44 -2.89 4.44
N ILE A 18 3.25 -3.42 4.18
CA ILE A 18 2.28 -2.81 3.25
C ILE A 18 1.87 -1.41 3.71
N ILE A 19 1.66 -1.20 5.01
CA ILE A 19 1.33 0.12 5.56
C ILE A 19 2.47 1.12 5.35
N GLU A 20 3.72 0.72 5.58
CA GLU A 20 4.88 1.59 5.35
C GLU A 20 5.06 1.91 3.86
N GLU A 21 4.83 0.95 2.96
CA GLU A 21 4.84 1.19 1.51
C GLU A 21 3.74 2.18 1.08
N ILE A 22 2.54 2.11 1.68
CA ILE A 22 1.46 3.07 1.43
C ILE A 22 1.88 4.48 1.87
N LYS A 23 2.43 4.62 3.08
CA LYS A 23 2.93 5.92 3.56
C LYS A 23 4.01 6.48 2.66
N SER A 24 4.95 5.63 2.23
CA SER A 24 6.01 6.00 1.29
C SER A 24 5.44 6.50 -0.04
N ALA A 25 4.45 5.81 -0.60
CA ALA A 25 3.80 6.21 -1.84
C ALA A 25 3.01 7.54 -1.71
N ILE A 26 2.40 7.82 -0.55
CA ILE A 26 1.75 9.11 -0.28
C ILE A 26 2.79 10.24 -0.25
N ASN A 27 3.89 10.04 0.47
CA ASN A 27 4.98 11.02 0.55
C ASN A 27 5.64 11.27 -0.83
N GLU A 28 5.80 10.21 -1.63
CA GLU A 28 6.26 10.33 -3.02
C GLU A 28 5.31 11.21 -3.85
N LEU A 29 4.00 11.01 -3.72
CA LEU A 29 3.00 11.81 -4.42
C LEU A 29 3.06 13.30 -4.03
N GLU A 30 3.23 13.59 -2.74
CA GLU A 30 3.42 14.96 -2.25
C GLU A 30 4.68 15.61 -2.82
N ASN A 31 5.81 14.88 -2.86
CA ASN A 31 7.06 15.36 -3.45
C ASN A 31 6.93 15.62 -4.96
N ILE A 32 6.19 14.77 -5.69
CA ILE A 32 5.94 14.97 -7.13
C ILE A 32 5.13 16.25 -7.36
N ARG A 33 4.14 16.54 -6.52
CA ARG A 33 3.32 17.75 -6.61
C ARG A 33 4.13 19.01 -6.32
N GLN A 34 4.94 18.97 -5.26
CA GLN A 34 5.88 20.07 -4.96
C GLN A 34 6.86 20.30 -6.11
N TYR A 35 7.36 19.22 -6.73
CA TYR A 35 8.23 19.32 -7.90
C TYR A 35 7.51 19.97 -9.09
N PHE A 36 6.30 19.52 -9.42
CA PHE A 36 5.46 20.10 -10.47
C PHE A 36 5.27 21.61 -10.27
N ASP A 37 4.94 22.03 -9.04
CA ASP A 37 4.72 23.44 -8.70
C ASP A 37 6.01 24.29 -8.76
N SER A 38 7.19 23.65 -8.73
CA SER A 38 8.49 24.33 -8.71
C SER A 38 9.15 24.49 -10.08
N VAL A 39 8.66 23.79 -11.11
CA VAL A 39 9.28 23.76 -12.45
C VAL A 39 8.40 24.47 -13.48
N ASN A 40 9.05 25.19 -14.41
CA ASN A 40 8.37 25.89 -15.52
C ASN A 40 8.71 25.32 -16.89
N GLU A 41 9.74 24.48 -16.98
CA GLU A 41 10.16 23.87 -18.24
C GLU A 41 9.13 22.82 -18.69
N PRO A 42 8.56 22.92 -19.91
CA PRO A 42 7.50 22.03 -20.38
C PRO A 42 7.82 20.54 -20.24
N GLU A 43 9.06 20.13 -20.57
CA GLU A 43 9.48 18.74 -20.48
C GLU A 43 9.53 18.22 -19.04
N LEU A 44 9.83 19.09 -18.08
CA LEU A 44 9.85 18.75 -16.65
C LEU A 44 8.45 18.69 -16.06
N ILE A 45 7.54 19.53 -16.54
CA ILE A 45 6.10 19.47 -16.24
C ILE A 45 5.54 18.14 -16.74
N ASP A 46 5.79 17.78 -18.00
CA ASP A 46 5.34 16.50 -18.57
C ASP A 46 5.89 15.31 -17.77
N TYR A 47 7.18 15.35 -17.42
CA TYR A 47 7.80 14.35 -16.56
C TYR A 47 7.08 14.22 -15.22
N ALA A 48 6.74 15.33 -14.56
CA ALA A 48 6.01 15.34 -13.30
C ALA A 48 4.61 14.73 -13.43
N ILE A 49 3.89 15.01 -14.52
CA ILE A 49 2.57 14.42 -14.82
C ILE A 49 2.66 12.89 -14.95
N TYR A 50 3.64 12.39 -15.72
CA TYR A 50 3.82 10.94 -15.87
C TYR A 50 4.19 10.27 -14.56
N ARG A 51 5.05 10.91 -13.75
CA ARG A 51 5.41 10.44 -12.42
C ARG A 51 4.20 10.40 -11.49
N GLU A 52 3.36 11.44 -11.47
CA GLU A 52 2.16 11.46 -10.64
C GLU A 52 1.21 10.32 -11.00
N LYS A 53 1.00 10.07 -12.29
CA LYS A 53 0.18 8.96 -12.77
C LYS A 53 0.72 7.60 -12.33
N ALA A 54 2.03 7.40 -12.38
CA ALA A 54 2.68 6.18 -11.91
C ALA A 54 2.53 6.00 -10.39
N ALA A 55 2.74 7.06 -9.61
CA ALA A 55 2.60 7.04 -8.15
C ALA A 55 1.16 6.74 -7.71
N ILE A 56 0.16 7.36 -8.36
CA ILE A 56 -1.27 7.07 -8.12
C ILE A 56 -1.59 5.61 -8.43
N THR A 57 -1.05 5.08 -9.53
CA THR A 57 -1.26 3.68 -9.92
C THR A 57 -0.68 2.73 -8.88
N ARG A 58 0.54 2.99 -8.39
CA ARG A 58 1.19 2.23 -7.31
C ARG A 58 0.39 2.30 -6.02
N LEU A 59 -0.02 3.49 -5.59
CA LEU A 59 -0.81 3.69 -4.38
C LEU A 59 -2.14 2.93 -4.45
N SER A 60 -2.83 3.00 -5.59
CA SER A 60 -4.10 2.29 -5.83
C SER A 60 -3.94 0.77 -5.71
N TYR A 61 -2.85 0.22 -6.26
CA TYR A 61 -2.50 -1.20 -6.10
C TYR A 61 -2.28 -1.57 -4.64
N LEU A 62 -1.47 -0.80 -3.90
CA LEU A 62 -1.16 -1.07 -2.49
C LEU A 62 -2.42 -1.05 -1.61
N LEU A 63 -3.33 -0.09 -1.84
CA LEU A 63 -4.60 0.00 -1.12
C LEU A 63 -5.50 -1.22 -1.41
N ARG A 64 -5.54 -1.70 -2.65
CA ARG A 64 -6.28 -2.92 -3.01
C ARG A 64 -5.72 -4.14 -2.27
N VAL A 65 -4.40 -4.32 -2.28
CA VAL A 65 -3.74 -5.44 -1.58
C VAL A 65 -4.00 -5.38 -0.06
N ALA A 66 -3.95 -4.19 0.54
CA ALA A 66 -4.26 -4.00 1.96
C ALA A 66 -5.71 -4.38 2.29
N LYS A 67 -6.67 -3.99 1.42
CA LYS A 67 -8.08 -4.33 1.57
C LYS A 67 -8.32 -5.84 1.45
N GLU A 68 -7.78 -6.48 0.42
CA GLU A 68 -7.90 -7.93 0.21
C GLU A 68 -7.34 -8.71 1.41
N SER A 69 -6.21 -8.26 1.96
CA SER A 69 -5.59 -8.87 3.14
C SER A 69 -6.50 -8.79 4.38
N ARG A 70 -7.14 -7.64 4.60
CA ARG A 70 -8.10 -7.43 5.70
C ARG A 70 -9.39 -8.22 5.54
N GLU A 71 -9.93 -8.29 4.33
CA GLU A 71 -11.15 -9.07 4.05
C GLU A 71 -10.91 -10.58 4.25
N PHE A 72 -9.75 -11.07 3.85
CA PHE A 72 -9.34 -12.46 4.09
C PHE A 72 -9.23 -12.77 5.59
N GLU A 73 -8.71 -11.85 6.41
CA GLU A 73 -8.67 -12.00 7.87
C GLU A 73 -10.07 -12.13 8.47
N ARG A 74 -10.99 -11.24 8.09
CA ARG A 74 -12.38 -11.27 8.55
C ARG A 74 -13.09 -12.57 8.21
N ILE A 75 -12.89 -13.12 7.00
CA ILE A 75 -13.51 -14.39 6.58
C ILE A 75 -12.98 -15.56 7.43
N ASN A 76 -11.68 -15.58 7.73
CA ASN A 76 -11.09 -16.64 8.55
C ASN A 76 -11.57 -16.57 10.00
N GLU A 77 -11.73 -15.36 10.56
CA GLU A 77 -12.31 -15.19 11.91
C GLU A 77 -13.74 -15.72 11.99
N ILE A 78 -14.56 -15.48 10.98
CA ILE A 78 -15.95 -15.99 10.91
C ILE A 78 -15.96 -17.52 10.79
N LYS A 79 -15.13 -18.09 9.91
CA LYS A 79 -15.02 -19.56 9.77
C LYS A 79 -14.61 -20.23 11.08
N ASN A 80 -13.63 -19.68 11.78
CA ASN A 80 -13.15 -20.24 13.04
C ASN A 80 -14.19 -20.17 14.16
N LYS A 81 -15.03 -19.12 14.20
CA LYS A 81 -16.15 -19.01 15.15
C LYS A 81 -17.31 -19.98 14.86
N ASN A 82 -17.52 -20.35 13.60
CA ASN A 82 -18.61 -21.26 13.20
C ASN A 82 -18.22 -22.75 13.25
N MET A 83 -16.95 -23.06 13.54
CA MET A 83 -16.42 -24.43 13.69
C MET A 83 -16.14 -24.81 15.16
N SER A 84 -16.38 -23.91 16.11
CA SER A 84 -16.39 -24.17 17.55
C SER A 84 -17.81 -24.25 18.07
#